data_AF-A0A8F5NZG9-F1
#
_entry.id   AF-A0A8F5NZG9-F1
#
_cell.length_a   1.000
_cell.length_b   1.000
_cell.length_c   1.000
_cell.angle_alpha   90.00
_cell.angle_beta   90.00
_cell.angle_gamma   90.00
#
_symmetry.space_group_name_H-M   'P 1'
#
loop_
_entity.id
_entity.type
_entity.pdbx_description
1 polymer ?
#
loop_
_entity_poly.entity_id
_entity_poly.type
_entity_poly.pdbx_seq_one_letter_code
_entity_poly.pdbx_strand_id
1 'polypeptide(L)'
;MNPLISAASVIAAGLAVGLASIGPGVGQGTAAGQAVEGIARQPEVEGKIRGTLLLSLAFMEVLTIYGNLWTGRGISSFICKSFCLMFHLIVESKCKKKTLGRTDLRIRN
;
A
#
# COMPACT_ATOMS: atom_id res chain seq x y z
N MET A 1 31.66 -9.36 20.21
CA MET A 1 30.41 -8.68 20.61
C MET A 1 29.77 -9.50 21.72
N ASN A 2 29.32 -8.88 22.81
CA ASN A 2 28.61 -9.62 23.85
C ASN A 2 27.28 -10.14 23.28
N PRO A 3 27.01 -11.45 23.31
CA PRO A 3 25.81 -12.03 22.68
C PRO A 3 24.52 -11.44 23.26
N LEU A 4 24.56 -11.00 24.52
CA LEU A 4 23.45 -10.33 25.19
C LEU A 4 23.04 -9.01 24.50
N ILE A 5 24.01 -8.22 24.03
CA ILE A 5 23.77 -6.93 23.37
C ILE A 5 23.18 -7.15 21.98
N SER A 6 23.69 -8.16 21.26
CA SER A 6 23.16 -8.55 19.95
C SER A 6 21.73 -9.10 20.06
N ALA A 7 21.40 -9.85 21.10
CA ALA A 7 20.04 -10.35 21.34
C ALA A 7 19.07 -9.21 21.72
N ALA A 8 19.49 -8.29 22.59
CA ALA A 8 18.66 -7.16 22.99
C ALA A 8 18.38 -6.21 21.80
N SER A 9 19.36 -5.96 20.93
CA SER A 9 19.20 -5.05 19.79
C SER A 9 18.23 -5.57 18.73
N VAL A 10 18.23 -6.88 18.44
CA VAL A 10 17.28 -7.46 17.47
C VAL A 10 15.84 -7.46 17.98
N ILE A 11 15.63 -7.65 19.28
CA ILE A 11 14.29 -7.58 19.91
C ILE A 11 13.77 -6.14 19.90
N ALA A 12 14.60 -5.18 20.29
CA ALA A 12 14.25 -3.76 20.25
C ALA A 12 13.92 -3.30 18.82
N ALA A 13 14.72 -3.72 17.84
CA ALA A 13 14.45 -3.40 16.43
C ALA A 13 13.15 -4.04 15.91
N GLY A 14 12.84 -5.28 16.31
CA GLY A 14 11.59 -5.94 15.92
C GLY A 14 10.35 -5.22 16.46
N LEU A 15 10.38 -4.79 17.73
CA LEU A 15 9.28 -4.06 18.36
C LEU A 15 9.10 -2.66 17.74
N ALA A 16 10.19 -1.94 17.48
CA ALA A 16 10.13 -0.62 16.86
C ALA A 16 9.48 -0.67 15.47
N VAL A 17 9.87 -1.63 14.63
CA VAL A 17 9.29 -1.80 13.29
C VAL A 17 7.82 -2.25 13.37
N GLY A 18 7.49 -3.17 14.28
CA GLY A 18 6.13 -3.64 14.48
C GLY A 18 5.17 -2.49 14.82
N LEU A 19 5.55 -1.65 15.78
CA LEU A 19 4.74 -0.49 16.19
C LEU A 19 4.68 0.59 15.08
N ALA A 20 5.78 0.82 14.38
CA ALA A 20 5.81 1.78 13.27
C ALA A 20 4.89 1.37 12.10
N SER A 21 4.65 0.07 11.89
CA SER A 21 3.82 -0.44 10.79
C SER A 21 2.30 -0.31 10.99
N ILE A 22 1.83 -0.09 12.23
CA ILE A 22 0.40 -0.04 12.55
C ILE A 22 -0.27 1.21 11.96
N GLY A 23 0.37 2.38 12.11
CA GLY A 23 -0.17 3.65 11.60
C GLY A 23 -0.42 3.64 10.08
N PRO A 24 0.58 3.25 9.26
CA PRO A 24 0.44 3.10 7.81
C PRO A 24 -0.64 2.08 7.45
N GLY A 25 -0.69 0.92 8.12
CA GLY A 25 -1.69 -0.11 7.82
C GLY A 25 -3.13 0.38 7.97
N VAL A 26 -3.44 1.09 9.06
CA VAL A 26 -4.78 1.66 9.29
C VAL A 26 -5.09 2.80 8.32
N GLY A 27 -4.10 3.67 8.08
CA GLY A 27 -4.25 4.81 7.17
C GLY A 27 -4.49 4.40 5.72
N GLN A 28 -3.68 3.46 5.21
CA GLN A 28 -3.79 2.94 3.85
C GLN A 28 -5.11 2.18 3.64
N GLY A 29 -5.52 1.35 4.61
CA GLY A 29 -6.78 0.61 4.55
C GLY A 29 -8.01 1.52 4.48
N THR A 30 -8.02 2.58 5.28
CA THR A 30 -9.12 3.55 5.31
C THR A 30 -9.18 4.37 4.02
N ALA A 31 -8.03 4.88 3.56
CA ALA A 31 -7.94 5.63 2.31
C ALA A 31 -8.35 4.80 1.09
N ALA A 32 -7.92 3.53 1.03
CA ALA A 32 -8.31 2.61 -0.04
C ALA A 32 -9.82 2.31 -0.01
N GLY A 33 -10.40 2.08 1.18
CA GLY A 33 -11.84 1.86 1.33
C GLY A 33 -12.68 3.03 0.80
N GLN A 34 -12.34 4.25 1.22
CA GLN A 34 -13.03 5.45 0.74
C GLN A 34 -12.83 5.70 -0.76
N ALA A 35 -11.65 5.40 -1.29
CA ALA A 35 -11.40 5.52 -2.72
C ALA A 35 -12.24 4.53 -3.53
N VAL A 36 -12.37 3.28 -3.08
CA VAL A 36 -13.22 2.27 -3.73
C VAL A 36 -14.68 2.68 -3.69
N GLU A 37 -15.17 3.19 -2.56
CA GLU A 37 -16.55 3.68 -2.45
C GLU A 37 -16.80 4.89 -3.37
N GLY A 38 -15.85 5.82 -3.47
CA GLY A 38 -15.90 6.95 -4.40
C GLY A 38 -15.93 6.49 -5.87
N ILE A 39 -15.13 5.50 -6.23
CA ILE A 39 -15.12 4.89 -7.57
C ILE A 39 -16.45 4.17 -7.86
N ALA A 40 -17.04 3.52 -6.85
CA ALA A 40 -18.33 2.83 -7.00
C ALA A 40 -19.48 3.79 -7.27
N ARG A 41 -19.48 4.98 -6.64
CA ARG A 41 -20.51 6.02 -6.86
C ARG A 41 -20.36 6.74 -8.20
N GLN A 42 -19.12 6.99 -8.63
CA GLN A 42 -18.83 7.70 -9.87
C GLN A 42 -17.69 7.00 -10.63
N PRO A 43 -18.00 5.99 -11.47
CA PRO A 43 -16.98 5.18 -12.14
C PRO A 43 -16.20 5.93 -13.22
N GLU A 44 -16.72 7.06 -13.69
CA GLU A 44 -16.16 7.93 -14.73
C GLU A 44 -14.98 8.78 -14.25
N VAL A 45 -14.90 9.07 -12.94
CA VAL A 45 -13.76 9.78 -12.31
C VAL A 45 -12.71 8.84 -11.71
N GLU A 46 -12.80 7.53 -11.97
CA GLU A 46 -11.88 6.53 -11.42
C GLU A 46 -10.40 6.86 -11.63
N GLY A 47 -10.03 7.35 -12.82
CA GLY A 47 -8.65 7.68 -13.13
C GLY A 47 -8.07 8.76 -12.21
N LYS A 48 -8.90 9.76 -11.88
CA LYS A 48 -8.51 10.87 -10.99
C LYS A 48 -8.44 10.42 -9.53
N ILE A 49 -9.40 9.60 -9.09
CA ILE A 49 -9.43 9.03 -7.73
C ILE A 49 -8.23 8.11 -7.50
N ARG A 50 -7.88 7.23 -8.47
CA ARG A 50 -6.68 6.39 -8.38
C ARG A 50 -5.40 7.22 -8.33
N GLY A 51 -5.31 8.31 -9.08
CA GLY A 51 -4.16 9.21 -9.06
C GLY A 51 -3.94 9.82 -7.66
N THR A 52 -5.00 10.38 -7.06
CA THR A 52 -4.93 10.91 -5.70
C THR A 52 -4.63 9.84 -4.66
N LEU A 53 -5.25 8.66 -4.76
CA LEU A 53 -5.00 7.53 -3.87
C LEU A 53 -3.52 7.12 -3.89
N LEU A 54 -2.94 6.95 -5.08
CA LEU A 54 -1.53 6.54 -5.21
C LEU A 54 -0.58 7.62 -4.68
N LEU A 55 -0.90 8.89 -4.88
CA LEU A 55 -0.13 10.00 -4.31
C LEU A 55 -0.17 9.97 -2.77
N SER A 56 -1.35 9.79 -2.18
CA SER A 56 -1.51 9.68 -0.72
C SER A 56 -0.79 8.45 -0.15
N LEU A 57 -0.87 7.30 -0.83
CA LEU A 57 -0.15 6.08 -0.44
C LEU A 57 1.37 6.27 -0.52
N ALA A 58 1.86 6.95 -1.56
CA ALA A 58 3.28 7.23 -1.71
C ALA A 58 3.82 8.10 -0.56
N PHE A 59 3.09 9.14 -0.14
CA PHE A 59 3.50 9.96 1.01
C PHE A 59 3.48 9.19 2.33
N MET A 60 2.48 8.31 2.56
CA MET A 60 2.47 7.45 3.74
C MET A 60 3.66 6.49 3.78
N GLU A 61 4.05 5.94 2.64
CA GLU A 61 5.19 5.02 2.56
C GLU A 61 6.51 5.73 2.89
N VAL A 62 6.69 6.98 2.45
CA VAL A 62 7.89 7.78 2.75
C VAL A 62 8.04 8.01 4.26
N LEU A 63 6.95 8.31 4.96
CA LEU A 63 6.97 8.47 6.43
C LEU A 63 7.32 7.15 7.14
N THR A 64 6.79 6.05 6.64
CA THR A 64 7.08 4.70 7.16
C THR A 64 8.54 4.32 6.96
N ILE A 65 9.11 4.65 5.80
CA ILE A 65 10.53 4.44 5.51
C ILE A 65 11.39 5.28 6.44
N TYR A 66 11.03 6.55 6.69
CA TYR A 66 11.76 7.40 7.64
C TYR A 66 11.79 6.81 9.06
N GLY A 67 10.66 6.27 9.53
CA GLY A 67 10.59 5.60 10.84
C GLY A 67 11.44 4.33 10.91
N ASN A 68 11.40 3.51 9.85
CA ASN A 68 12.15 2.24 9.78
C ASN A 68 13.64 2.42 9.42
N LEU A 69 14.02 3.57 8.85
CA LEU A 69 15.41 3.91 8.56
C LEU A 69 16.24 3.97 9.84
N TRP A 70 15.66 4.48 10.93
CA TRP A 70 16.29 4.53 12.24
C TRP A 70 16.60 3.15 12.83
N THR A 71 15.99 2.08 12.32
CA THR A 71 16.20 0.70 12.77
C THR A 71 17.26 -0.07 11.96
N GLY A 72 17.96 0.59 11.03
CA GLY A 72 19.18 0.06 10.38
C GLY A 72 18.96 -1.09 9.40
N ARG A 73 17.72 -1.41 9.00
CA ARG A 73 17.44 -2.46 8.01
C ARG A 73 17.37 -1.89 6.59
N GLY A 74 17.96 -2.63 5.64
CA GLY A 74 18.15 -2.22 4.24
C GLY A 74 16.86 -1.77 3.54
N ILE A 75 16.83 -0.48 3.21
CA ILE A 75 15.74 0.27 2.57
C ILE A 75 15.30 -0.38 1.24
N SER A 76 16.23 -1.01 0.52
CA SER A 76 16.05 -1.51 -0.85
C SER A 76 15.04 -2.65 -0.97
N SER A 77 14.93 -3.53 0.03
CA SER A 77 14.04 -4.71 -0.07
C SER A 77 12.58 -4.36 0.24
N PHE A 78 12.35 -3.35 1.08
CA PHE A 78 11.01 -2.90 1.47
C PHE A 78 10.33 -2.12 0.33
N ILE A 79 11.07 -1.22 -0.31
CA ILE A 79 10.60 -0.45 -1.47
C ILE A 79 10.22 -1.39 -2.62
N CYS A 80 11.10 -2.33 -2.95
CA CYS A 80 10.90 -3.21 -4.11
C CYS A 80 9.66 -4.10 -3.97
N LYS A 81 9.40 -4.64 -2.77
CA LYS A 81 8.22 -5.49 -2.51
C LYS A 81 6.92 -4.70 -2.45
N SER A 82 6.92 -3.51 -1.84
CA SER A 82 5.69 -2.71 -1.70
C SER A 82 5.25 -2.08 -3.03
N PHE A 83 6.20 -1.54 -3.82
CA PHE A 83 5.89 -1.02 -5.15
C PHE A 83 5.39 -2.10 -6.10
N CYS A 84 5.95 -3.31 -6.01
CA CYS A 84 5.51 -4.44 -6.82
C CYS A 84 4.07 -4.87 -6.46
N LEU A 85 3.72 -4.91 -5.17
CA LEU A 85 2.36 -5.21 -4.71
C LEU A 85 1.35 -4.14 -5.15
N MET A 86 1.72 -2.86 -5.06
CA MET A 86 0.86 -1.76 -5.48
C MET A 86 0.61 -1.79 -6.99
N PHE A 87 1.64 -2.06 -7.80
CA PHE A 87 1.47 -2.23 -9.25
C PHE A 87 0.59 -3.44 -9.58
N HIS A 88 0.73 -4.53 -8.83
CA HIS A 88 -0.08 -5.74 -9.01
C HIS A 88 -1.57 -5.49 -8.72
N LEU A 89 -1.91 -4.77 -7.64
CA LEU A 89 -3.30 -4.42 -7.30
C LEU A 89 -3.94 -3.45 -8.32
N ILE A 90 -3.16 -2.54 -8.92
CA ILE A 90 -3.63 -1.65 -9.99
C ILE A 90 -3.96 -2.47 -11.26
N VAL A 91 -3.12 -3.44 -11.62
CA VAL A 91 -3.33 -4.31 -12.79
C VAL A 91 -4.54 -5.22 -12.60
N GLU A 92 -4.72 -5.82 -11.43
CA GLU A 92 -5.90 -6.61 -11.04
C GLU A 92 -7.19 -5.79 -11.18
N SER A 93 -7.20 -4.55 -10.65
CA SER A 93 -8.39 -3.69 -10.67
C SER A 93 -8.78 -3.24 -12.10
N LYS A 94 -7.80 -3.06 -12.99
CA LYS A 94 -8.03 -2.80 -14.43
C LYS A 94 -8.62 -4.04 -15.14
N CYS A 95 -8.16 -5.24 -14.79
CA CYS A 95 -8.64 -6.48 -15.38
C CYS A 95 -10.13 -6.70 -15.08
N LYS A 96 -10.56 -6.48 -13.83
CA LYS A 96 -11.97 -6.68 -13.42
C LYS A 96 -12.94 -5.70 -14.09
N LYS A 97 -12.56 -4.43 -14.28
CA LYS A 97 -13.38 -3.46 -15.03
C LYS A 97 -13.52 -3.81 -16.51
N LYS A 98 -12.46 -4.34 -17.14
CA LYS A 98 -12.49 -4.72 -18.56
C LYS A 98 -13.40 -5.91 -18.81
N THR A 99 -13.54 -6.81 -17.84
CA THR A 99 -14.48 -7.94 -17.90
C THR A 99 -15.92 -7.48 -17.67
N LEU A 100 -16.18 -6.61 -16.68
CA LEU A 100 -17.54 -6.14 -16.34
C LEU A 100 -18.17 -5.28 -17.45
N GLY A 101 -17.40 -4.40 -18.09
CA GLY A 101 -17.87 -3.64 -19.25
C GLY A 101 -18.12 -4.51 -20.50
N ARG A 102 -17.50 -5.69 -20.57
CA ARG A 102 -17.67 -6.63 -21.69
C ARG A 102 -18.88 -7.55 -21.51
N THR A 103 -19.29 -7.85 -20.28
CA THR A 103 -20.56 -8.53 -19.98
C THR A 103 -21.76 -7.59 -20.18
N ASP A 104 -21.65 -6.32 -19.79
CA ASP A 104 -22.73 -5.33 -19.96
C ASP A 104 -23.06 -5.06 -21.45
N LEU A 105 -22.04 -5.00 -22.32
CA LEU A 105 -22.23 -4.90 -23.77
C LEU A 105 -22.82 -6.16 -24.41
N ARG A 106 -22.67 -7.34 -23.80
CA ARG A 106 -23.22 -8.60 -24.33
C ARG A 106 -24.68 -8.83 -23.92
N ILE A 107 -25.19 -8.11 -22.92
CA ILE A 107 -26.62 -8.14 -22.54
C ILE A 107 -27.42 -7.12 -23.36
N ARG A 108 -26.76 -6.11 -23.94
CA ARG A 108 -27.40 -5.05 -24.76
C ARG A 108 -27.44 -5.30 -26.27
N ASN A 109 -26.91 -6.43 -26.76
CA ASN A 109 -26.91 -6.81 -28.18
C ASN A 109 -27.34 -8.27 -28.32
#